data_AF-A0A9D6R7N4-F1
#
_entry.id   AF-A0A9D6R7N4-F1
#
_cell.length_a   1.000
_cell.length_b   1.000
_cell.length_c   1.000
_cell.angle_alpha   90.00
_cell.angle_beta   90.00
_cell.angle_gamma   90.00
#
_symmetry.space_group_name_H-M   'P 1'
#
loop_
_entity.id
_entity.type
_entity.pdbx_description
1 polymer ?
#
loop_
_entity_poly.entity_id
_entity_poly.type
_entity_poly.pdbx_seq_one_letter_code
_entity_poly.pdbx_strand_id
1 'polypeptide(L)'
;MSMHRGRGHVAFLVAAFLLASTPVVRAFDLTGTYAGKFACKGVTTGQAGGKLSFTNETALAVKQSASAISLRANGASNQYVAIAIPDPKKPDDKGNIALALCGTDDKLASGTFDEIGRLKVSAKPGALAAKMTGFSIYSDTVAGVLTCKWSFKRTDTVIPAQSTACP
;
A
#
# COMPACT_ATOMS: atom_id res chain seq x y z
N MET A 1 -55.80 11.87 -63.19
CA MET A 1 -54.61 12.44 -62.54
C MET A 1 -54.35 11.65 -61.27
N SER A 2 -53.23 10.91 -61.26
CA SER A 2 -52.81 10.01 -60.19
C SER A 2 -51.98 10.81 -59.19
N MET A 3 -52.36 10.83 -57.91
CA MET A 3 -51.59 11.47 -56.83
C MET A 3 -50.81 10.41 -56.05
N HIS A 4 -49.49 10.55 -56.09
CA HIS A 4 -48.51 9.65 -55.48
C HIS A 4 -48.43 9.78 -53.95
N ARG A 5 -48.34 8.62 -53.31
CA ARG A 5 -47.89 8.38 -51.92
C ARG A 5 -46.52 9.00 -51.64
N GLY A 6 -46.35 9.50 -50.42
CA GLY A 6 -45.04 9.76 -49.81
C GLY A 6 -45.11 9.72 -48.28
N ARG A 7 -45.06 8.52 -47.69
CA ARG A 7 -44.91 8.32 -46.24
C ARG A 7 -43.41 8.33 -45.93
N GLY A 8 -42.89 9.45 -45.42
CA GLY A 8 -41.53 9.53 -44.90
C GLY A 8 -41.46 8.95 -43.48
N HIS A 9 -40.68 7.89 -43.30
CA HIS A 9 -40.35 7.35 -41.99
C HIS A 9 -39.11 8.06 -41.45
N VAL A 10 -39.29 8.92 -40.44
CA VAL A 10 -38.20 9.52 -39.67
C VAL A 10 -37.74 8.48 -38.64
N ALA A 11 -36.60 7.84 -38.89
CA ALA A 11 -35.97 6.93 -37.95
C ALA A 11 -35.23 7.72 -36.87
N PHE A 12 -35.78 7.75 -35.65
CA PHE A 12 -35.10 8.27 -34.46
C PHE A 12 -34.02 7.29 -34.02
N LEU A 13 -32.75 7.63 -34.24
CA LEU A 13 -31.59 6.95 -33.67
C LEU A 13 -31.46 7.35 -32.20
N VAL A 14 -31.96 6.51 -31.29
CA VAL A 14 -31.73 6.64 -29.85
C VAL A 14 -30.30 6.17 -29.56
N ALA A 15 -29.37 7.11 -29.40
CA ALA A 15 -28.04 6.83 -28.89
C ALA A 15 -28.14 6.45 -27.41
N ALA A 16 -28.16 5.15 -27.13
CA ALA A 16 -28.04 4.63 -25.77
C ALA A 16 -26.62 4.95 -25.27
N PHE A 17 -26.50 6.03 -24.50
CA PHE A 17 -25.33 6.29 -23.66
C PHE A 17 -25.25 5.15 -22.62
N LEU A 18 -24.53 4.09 -22.97
CA LEU A 18 -24.03 3.12 -22.00
C LEU A 18 -23.13 3.90 -21.05
N LEU A 19 -23.68 4.25 -19.87
CA LEU A 19 -22.91 4.58 -18.69
C LEU A 19 -22.06 3.36 -18.36
N ALA A 20 -20.91 3.24 -19.03
CA ALA A 20 -19.90 2.28 -18.69
C ALA A 20 -19.45 2.64 -17.28
N SER A 21 -20.01 1.93 -16.28
CA SER A 21 -19.52 1.97 -14.92
C SER A 21 -18.06 1.54 -15.00
N THR A 22 -17.14 2.50 -14.90
CA THR A 22 -15.72 2.20 -14.82
C THR A 22 -15.58 1.19 -13.68
N PRO A 23 -15.02 0.00 -13.92
CA PRO A 23 -14.85 -0.97 -12.85
C PRO A 23 -14.07 -0.27 -11.76
N VAL A 24 -14.69 -0.13 -10.58
CA VAL A 24 -13.95 0.26 -9.39
C VAL A 24 -12.88 -0.81 -9.26
N VAL A 25 -11.62 -0.45 -9.49
CA VAL A 25 -10.49 -1.35 -9.25
C VAL A 25 -10.53 -1.64 -7.77
N ARG A 26 -11.19 -2.75 -7.41
CA ARG A 26 -11.25 -3.24 -6.04
C ARG A 26 -9.89 -3.86 -5.78
N ALA A 27 -9.06 -3.10 -5.09
CA ALA A 27 -7.90 -3.67 -4.43
C ALA A 27 -8.38 -4.48 -3.23
N PHE A 28 -7.62 -5.52 -2.87
CA PHE A 28 -7.65 -6.11 -1.54
C PHE A 28 -7.74 -5.02 -0.47
N ASP A 29 -8.41 -5.32 0.65
CA ASP A 29 -8.56 -4.37 1.75
C ASP A 29 -7.53 -4.67 2.85
N LEU A 30 -6.63 -3.72 3.11
CA LEU A 30 -5.62 -3.77 4.18
C LEU A 30 -6.03 -3.03 5.46
N THR A 31 -7.18 -2.37 5.50
CA THR A 31 -7.68 -1.63 6.68
C THR A 31 -7.70 -2.53 7.92
N GLY A 32 -7.04 -2.09 9.00
CA GLY A 32 -7.06 -2.76 10.29
C GLY A 32 -5.78 -2.60 11.11
N THR A 33 -5.71 -3.32 12.22
CA THR A 33 -4.53 -3.41 13.08
C THR A 33 -3.80 -4.72 12.83
N TYR A 34 -2.48 -4.68 12.78
CA TYR A 34 -1.61 -5.82 12.51
C TYR A 34 -0.61 -5.99 13.64
N ALA A 35 -0.30 -7.22 14.01
CA ALA A 35 0.80 -7.56 14.88
C ALA A 35 1.89 -8.30 14.10
N GLY A 36 3.14 -8.00 14.42
CA GLY A 36 4.26 -8.63 13.74
C GLY A 36 5.59 -8.00 14.10
N LYS A 37 6.54 -8.16 13.21
CA LYS A 37 7.90 -7.65 13.40
C LYS A 37 8.51 -7.14 12.12
N PHE A 38 9.41 -6.19 12.28
CA PHE A 38 10.40 -5.84 11.26
C PHE A 38 11.79 -6.11 11.81
N ALA A 39 12.62 -6.77 11.00
CA ALA A 39 13.96 -7.21 11.39
C ALA A 39 14.99 -6.72 10.37
N CYS A 40 15.89 -5.84 10.78
CA CYS A 40 16.86 -5.19 9.92
C CYS A 40 18.24 -5.80 10.08
N LYS A 41 18.96 -5.98 8.96
CA LYS A 41 20.34 -6.47 8.91
C LYS A 41 21.14 -5.70 7.88
N GLY A 42 22.38 -5.36 8.20
CA GLY A 42 23.29 -4.72 7.25
C GLY A 42 24.65 -4.42 7.87
N VAL A 43 25.36 -3.46 7.28
CA VAL A 43 26.74 -3.12 7.62
C VAL A 43 26.82 -1.63 7.92
N THR A 44 27.43 -1.28 9.06
CA THR A 44 27.66 0.12 9.43
C THR A 44 28.87 0.68 8.70
N THR A 45 28.80 1.95 8.32
CA THR A 45 29.88 2.65 7.61
C THR A 45 30.97 3.18 8.55
N GLY A 46 30.69 3.28 9.87
CA GLY A 46 31.60 3.91 10.85
C GLY A 46 32.40 2.95 11.75
N GLN A 47 32.00 1.69 11.91
CA GLN A 47 32.73 0.70 12.73
C GLN A 47 33.21 -0.44 11.85
N ALA A 48 34.36 -0.34 11.18
CA ALA A 48 35.11 -1.46 10.58
C ALA A 48 34.27 -2.64 10.00
N GLY A 49 33.21 -2.38 9.23
CA GLY A 49 32.34 -3.42 8.67
C GLY A 49 31.48 -4.17 9.69
N GLY A 50 31.16 -3.54 10.82
CA GLY A 50 30.35 -4.07 11.90
C GLY A 50 28.95 -4.42 11.40
N LYS A 51 28.54 -5.66 11.66
CA LYS A 51 27.20 -6.16 11.32
C LYS A 51 26.19 -5.53 12.28
N LEU A 52 25.24 -4.77 11.76
CA LEU A 52 24.09 -4.31 12.53
C LEU A 52 22.92 -5.28 12.32
N SER A 53 22.28 -5.67 13.42
CA SER A 53 21.06 -6.48 13.38
C SER A 53 20.15 -6.06 14.54
N PHE A 54 18.91 -5.69 14.23
CA PHE A 54 17.88 -5.46 15.24
C PHE A 54 16.54 -6.01 14.80
N THR A 55 15.65 -6.26 15.76
CA THR A 55 14.30 -6.74 15.51
C THR A 55 13.37 -6.03 16.47
N ASN A 56 12.28 -5.51 15.94
CA ASN A 56 11.28 -4.81 16.73
C ASN A 56 9.91 -5.44 16.45
N GLU A 57 9.27 -5.90 17.52
CA GLU A 57 7.89 -6.36 17.50
C GLU A 57 6.98 -5.17 17.74
N THR A 58 6.07 -4.92 16.82
CA THR A 58 5.21 -3.74 16.86
C THR A 58 3.82 -4.07 16.33
N ALA A 59 2.87 -3.23 16.70
CA ALA A 59 1.57 -3.21 16.06
C ALA A 59 1.59 -2.16 14.93
N LEU A 60 1.09 -2.49 13.74
CA LEU A 60 0.85 -1.52 12.68
C LEU A 60 -0.64 -1.22 12.60
N ALA A 61 -0.99 0.05 12.65
CA ALA A 61 -2.30 0.52 12.28
C ALA A 61 -2.28 0.90 10.79
N VAL A 62 -3.10 0.23 9.99
CA VAL A 62 -3.12 0.35 8.53
C VAL A 62 -4.47 0.89 8.08
N LYS A 63 -4.46 1.98 7.32
CA LYS A 63 -5.67 2.56 6.73
C LYS A 63 -5.51 2.62 5.22
N GLN A 64 -6.52 2.15 4.49
CA GLN A 64 -6.53 2.16 3.04
C GLN A 64 -7.69 3.01 2.51
N SER A 65 -7.41 3.82 1.50
CA SER A 65 -8.39 4.57 0.72
C SER A 65 -8.08 4.39 -0.76
N ALA A 66 -8.93 3.62 -1.45
CA ALA A 66 -8.65 3.14 -2.79
C ALA A 66 -7.27 2.42 -2.87
N SER A 67 -6.34 2.93 -3.69
CA SER A 67 -4.98 2.40 -3.79
C SER A 67 -4.01 2.99 -2.76
N ALA A 68 -4.34 4.12 -2.12
CA ALA A 68 -3.47 4.76 -1.16
C ALA A 68 -3.59 4.08 0.21
N ILE A 69 -2.45 3.82 0.85
CA ILE A 69 -2.38 3.14 2.13
C ILE A 69 -1.46 3.95 3.05
N SER A 70 -1.88 4.16 4.29
CA SER A 70 -1.02 4.67 5.36
C SER A 70 -0.77 3.57 6.38
N LEU A 71 0.49 3.38 6.78
CA LEU A 71 0.89 2.46 7.84
C LEU A 71 1.59 3.24 8.94
N ARG A 72 1.21 3.01 10.19
CA ARG A 72 1.89 3.62 11.34
C ARG A 72 2.19 2.55 12.39
N ALA A 73 3.44 2.50 12.83
CA ALA A 73 3.78 1.67 13.98
C ALA A 73 3.24 2.31 15.27
N ASN A 74 2.54 1.52 16.07
CA ASN A 74 1.92 1.99 17.30
C ASN A 74 3.01 2.46 18.27
N GLY A 75 2.85 3.66 18.83
CA GLY A 75 3.84 4.29 19.70
C GLY A 75 5.10 4.81 18.98
N ALA A 76 5.20 4.71 17.65
CA ALA A 76 6.29 5.26 16.88
C ALA A 76 5.90 6.57 16.18
N SER A 77 6.89 7.44 15.99
CA SER A 77 6.82 8.60 15.10
C SER A 77 6.83 8.20 13.62
N ASN A 78 7.30 6.99 13.31
CA ASN A 78 7.47 6.53 11.94
C ASN A 78 6.10 6.23 11.29
N GLN A 79 5.84 6.92 10.20
CA GLN A 79 4.68 6.71 9.34
C GLN A 79 5.15 6.39 7.92
N TYR A 80 4.45 5.48 7.27
CA TYR A 80 4.71 5.06 5.91
C TYR A 80 3.48 5.34 5.05
N VAL A 81 3.74 5.72 3.81
CA VAL A 81 2.74 5.76 2.73
C VAL A 81 3.03 4.64 1.75
N ALA A 82 1.98 4.08 1.19
CA ALA A 82 2.09 3.00 0.24
C ALA A 82 1.01 3.06 -0.84
N ILE A 83 1.29 2.42 -1.97
CA ILE A 83 0.37 2.24 -3.09
C ILE A 83 0.10 0.75 -3.27
N ALA A 84 -1.18 0.39 -3.32
CA ALA A 84 -1.65 -0.95 -3.63
C ALA A 84 -1.41 -1.29 -5.10
N ILE A 85 -0.87 -2.49 -5.33
CA ILE A 85 -0.61 -3.07 -6.65
C ILE A 85 -1.33 -4.44 -6.67
N PRO A 86 -2.63 -4.48 -7.01
CA PRO A 86 -3.42 -5.71 -7.06
C PRO A 86 -2.82 -6.77 -8.00
N ASP A 87 -2.90 -8.04 -7.61
CA ASP A 87 -2.57 -9.16 -8.50
C ASP A 87 -3.64 -9.26 -9.60
N PRO A 88 -3.28 -9.29 -10.89
CA PRO A 88 -4.26 -9.29 -11.98
C PRO A 88 -5.14 -10.55 -11.99
N LYS A 89 -4.69 -11.65 -11.38
CA LYS A 89 -5.46 -12.90 -11.28
C LYS A 89 -6.34 -12.95 -10.04
N LYS A 90 -5.99 -12.20 -8.98
CA LYS A 90 -6.68 -12.21 -7.68
C LYS A 90 -6.66 -10.82 -7.02
N PRO A 91 -7.24 -9.78 -7.66
CA PRO A 91 -7.05 -8.39 -7.25
C PRO A 91 -7.65 -8.08 -5.88
N ASP A 92 -8.74 -8.79 -5.51
CA ASP A 92 -9.43 -8.63 -4.23
C ASP A 92 -8.74 -9.35 -3.06
N ASP A 93 -7.81 -10.28 -3.35
CA ASP A 93 -7.22 -11.17 -2.34
C ASP A 93 -5.71 -10.98 -2.17
N LYS A 94 -5.02 -10.55 -3.23
CA LYS A 94 -3.56 -10.61 -3.32
C LYS A 94 -3.00 -9.44 -4.09
N GLY A 95 -1.74 -9.15 -3.81
CA GLY A 95 -0.96 -8.23 -4.61
C GLY A 95 0.34 -7.86 -3.93
N ASN A 96 0.78 -6.64 -4.19
CA ASN A 96 1.88 -6.02 -3.48
C ASN A 96 1.47 -4.63 -3.01
N ILE A 97 2.26 -4.08 -2.09
CA ILE A 97 2.29 -2.64 -1.83
C ILE A 97 3.73 -2.18 -2.05
N ALA A 98 3.88 -1.02 -2.70
CA ALA A 98 5.14 -0.28 -2.68
C ALA A 98 5.01 0.76 -1.58
N LEU A 99 5.95 0.79 -0.63
CA LEU A 99 5.91 1.68 0.53
C LEU A 99 7.14 2.58 0.60
N ALA A 100 6.97 3.75 1.20
CA ALA A 100 8.04 4.66 1.58
C ALA A 100 7.75 5.23 2.97
N LEU A 101 8.79 5.42 3.77
CA LEU A 101 8.71 6.20 5.00
C LEU A 101 8.40 7.66 4.63
N CYS A 102 7.47 8.28 5.36
CA CYS A 102 7.23 9.70 5.26
C CYS A 102 8.53 10.49 5.52
N GLY A 103 8.85 11.42 4.63
CA GLY A 103 10.10 12.18 4.67
C GLY A 103 11.24 11.56 3.87
N THR A 104 11.06 10.36 3.28
CA THR A 104 12.05 9.81 2.33
C THR A 104 12.21 10.75 1.14
N ASP A 105 13.45 11.17 0.86
CA ASP A 105 13.77 12.10 -0.22
C ASP A 105 14.97 11.64 -1.09
N ASP A 106 15.42 12.50 -2.01
CA ASP A 106 16.55 12.24 -2.90
C ASP A 106 17.93 12.53 -2.28
N LYS A 107 17.94 13.06 -1.04
CA LYS A 107 19.14 13.34 -0.26
C LYS A 107 19.31 12.28 0.81
N LEU A 108 19.92 11.18 0.38
CA LEU A 108 20.28 10.07 1.25
C LEU A 108 20.97 10.57 2.51
N ALA A 109 20.46 10.16 3.67
CA ALA A 109 21.05 10.44 4.96
C ALA A 109 21.09 11.95 5.33
N SER A 110 20.18 12.77 4.78
CA SER A 110 20.04 14.18 5.18
C SER A 110 19.13 14.41 6.40
N GLY A 111 18.51 13.34 6.92
CA GLY A 111 17.69 13.31 8.13
C GLY A 111 17.98 12.09 9.02
N THR A 112 16.99 11.62 9.78
CA THR A 112 17.14 10.45 10.70
C THR A 112 17.38 9.14 9.96
N PHE A 113 16.55 8.82 8.96
CA PHE A 113 16.72 7.69 8.04
C PHE A 113 15.70 7.77 6.90
N ASP A 114 16.01 7.11 5.79
CA ASP A 114 15.11 6.90 4.65
C ASP A 114 14.74 5.42 4.56
N GLU A 115 13.53 5.12 4.08
CA GLU A 115 13.14 3.73 3.89
C GLU A 115 12.15 3.56 2.73
N ILE A 116 12.49 2.67 1.79
CA ILE A 116 11.60 2.27 0.70
C ILE A 116 11.48 0.76 0.66
N GLY A 117 10.31 0.24 0.29
CA GLY A 117 10.10 -1.20 0.33
C GLY A 117 8.95 -1.70 -0.53
N ARG A 118 8.88 -3.03 -0.57
CA ARG A 118 7.81 -3.75 -1.25
C ARG A 118 7.36 -4.92 -0.40
N LEU A 119 6.07 -4.94 -0.06
CA LEU A 119 5.46 -6.07 0.66
C LEU A 119 4.49 -6.80 -0.25
N LYS A 120 4.54 -8.12 -0.21
CA LYS A 120 3.49 -9.01 -0.69
C LYS A 120 2.35 -8.98 0.30
N VAL A 121 1.13 -8.97 -0.22
CA VAL A 121 -0.08 -8.97 0.59
C VAL A 121 -1.00 -10.10 0.19
N SER A 122 -1.66 -10.65 1.20
CA SER A 122 -2.72 -11.63 1.04
C SER A 122 -3.81 -11.22 2.03
N ALA A 123 -4.90 -10.64 1.56
CA ALA A 123 -5.96 -10.12 2.39
C ALA A 123 -7.30 -10.38 1.68
N LYS A 124 -8.10 -11.29 2.25
CA LYS A 124 -9.49 -11.45 1.81
C LYS A 124 -10.35 -10.37 2.47
N PRO A 125 -11.38 -9.85 1.80
CA PRO A 125 -12.29 -8.87 2.38
C PRO A 125 -12.81 -9.31 3.75
N GLY A 126 -12.72 -8.43 4.75
CA GLY A 126 -13.20 -8.68 6.12
C GLY A 126 -12.45 -9.75 6.93
N ALA A 127 -11.42 -10.40 6.37
CA ALA A 127 -10.72 -11.48 7.05
C ALA A 127 -9.62 -10.97 7.99
N LEU A 128 -9.59 -11.49 9.22
CA LEU A 128 -8.46 -11.33 10.15
C LEU A 128 -7.20 -12.06 9.65
N ALA A 129 -7.32 -12.96 8.68
CA ALA A 129 -6.18 -13.69 8.13
C ALA A 129 -5.31 -12.88 7.15
N ALA A 130 -5.51 -11.56 7.05
CA ALA A 130 -4.71 -10.71 6.18
C ALA A 130 -3.24 -10.69 6.61
N LYS A 131 -2.31 -10.75 5.63
CA LYS A 131 -0.86 -10.80 5.87
C LYS A 131 -0.13 -9.80 5.00
N MET A 132 0.94 -9.22 5.56
CA MET A 132 1.91 -8.41 4.83
C MET A 132 3.31 -8.97 5.10
N THR A 133 4.03 -9.35 4.05
CA THR A 133 5.41 -9.85 4.17
C THR A 133 6.28 -9.31 3.06
N GLY A 134 7.53 -8.97 3.34
CA GLY A 134 8.42 -8.45 2.31
C GLY A 134 9.66 -7.82 2.88
N PHE A 135 10.23 -6.90 2.12
CA PHE A 135 11.46 -6.24 2.47
C PHE A 135 11.41 -4.75 2.16
N SER A 136 12.19 -4.00 2.91
CA SER A 136 12.55 -2.62 2.62
C SER A 136 14.07 -2.46 2.72
N ILE A 137 14.54 -1.41 2.06
CA ILE A 137 15.88 -0.88 2.21
C ILE A 137 15.76 0.34 3.11
N TYR A 138 16.54 0.31 4.19
CA TYR A 138 16.64 1.34 5.20
C TYR A 138 18.02 1.96 5.08
N SER A 139 18.11 3.29 5.10
CA SER A 139 19.39 3.99 5.12
C SER A 139 19.41 5.06 6.20
N ASP A 140 20.46 5.07 7.00
CA ASP A 140 20.72 6.05 8.06
C ASP A 140 22.19 6.50 7.99
N THR A 141 22.43 7.74 8.37
CA THR A 141 23.74 8.34 8.62
C THR A 141 24.65 7.49 9.54
N VAL A 142 24.08 6.81 10.54
CA VAL A 142 24.85 6.02 11.52
C VAL A 142 24.93 4.55 11.12
N ALA A 143 23.78 3.94 10.81
CA ALA A 143 23.70 2.51 10.53
C ALA A 143 24.14 2.10 9.11
N GLY A 144 24.34 3.06 8.19
CA GLY A 144 24.57 2.77 6.78
C GLY A 144 23.31 2.23 6.11
N VAL A 145 23.45 1.25 5.21
CA VAL A 145 22.33 0.64 4.49
C VAL A 145 21.98 -0.72 5.10
N LEU A 146 20.73 -0.90 5.47
CA LEU A 146 20.18 -2.14 6.01
C LEU A 146 19.07 -2.68 5.11
N THR A 147 18.92 -4.00 5.11
CA THR A 147 17.72 -4.67 4.60
C THR A 147 16.82 -5.03 5.77
N CYS A 148 15.57 -4.57 5.76
CA CYS A 148 14.58 -4.86 6.78
C CYS A 148 13.54 -5.85 6.25
N LYS A 149 13.33 -6.95 6.97
CA LYS A 149 12.32 -7.96 6.66
C LYS A 149 11.06 -7.71 7.47
N TRP A 150 9.95 -7.56 6.77
CA TRP A 150 8.63 -7.31 7.36
C TRP A 150 7.81 -8.59 7.39
N SER A 151 7.12 -8.84 8.51
CA SER A 151 6.18 -9.95 8.64
C SER A 151 5.08 -9.59 9.64
N PHE A 152 3.90 -9.29 9.11
CA PHE A 152 2.74 -8.83 9.88
C PHE A 152 1.49 -9.64 9.52
N LYS A 153 0.63 -9.84 10.52
CA LYS A 153 -0.70 -10.45 10.38
C LYS A 153 -1.74 -9.52 10.99
N ARG A 154 -2.89 -9.38 10.34
CA ARG A 154 -4.00 -8.61 10.88
C ARG A 154 -4.50 -9.29 12.16
N THR A 155 -4.71 -8.49 13.19
CA THR A 155 -5.29 -8.91 14.46
C THR A 155 -6.65 -8.28 14.70
N ASP A 156 -6.95 -7.17 14.01
CA ASP A 156 -8.22 -6.47 14.10
C ASP A 156 -8.56 -5.79 12.76
N THR A 157 -9.84 -5.68 12.40
CA THR A 157 -10.32 -4.87 11.28
C THR A 157 -10.59 -3.42 11.65
N VAL A 158 -10.63 -3.11 12.95
CA VAL A 158 -10.74 -1.76 13.49
C VAL A 158 -9.34 -1.12 13.56
N ILE A 159 -9.29 0.17 13.23
CA ILE A 159 -8.07 0.97 13.31
C ILE A 159 -8.26 2.00 14.44
N PRO A 160 -7.29 2.17 15.35
CA PRO A 160 -7.26 3.31 16.25
C PRO A 160 -7.29 4.64 15.46
N ALA A 161 -7.83 5.69 16.05
CA ALA A 161 -7.81 7.01 15.43
C ALA A 161 -6.36 7.46 15.18
N GLN A 162 -6.00 7.69 13.92
CA GLN A 162 -4.68 8.13 13.53
C GLN A 162 -4.72 8.99 12.26
N SER A 163 -3.76 9.92 12.14
CA SER A 163 -3.54 10.67 10.90
C SER A 163 -3.14 9.72 9.77
N THR A 164 -3.67 9.99 8.57
CA THR A 164 -3.24 9.33 7.32
C THR A 164 -2.28 10.19 6.50
N ALA A 165 -2.12 11.46 6.85
CA ALA A 165 -1.20 12.37 6.19
C ALA A 165 0.20 12.16 6.76
N CYS A 166 1.22 12.15 5.90
CA CYS A 166 2.59 12.27 6.38
C CYS A 166 2.70 13.56 7.22
N PRO A 167 3.36 13.48 8.40
CA PRO A 167 3.62 14.65 9.22
C PRO A 167 4.54 15.66 8.52
#